data_AF-W1QCV2-F1
#
_entry.id   AF-W1QCV2-F1
#
_cell.length_a   1.000
_cell.length_b   1.000
_cell.length_c   1.000
_cell.angle_alpha   90.00
_cell.angle_beta   90.00
_cell.angle_gamma   90.00
#
_symmetry.space_group_name_H-M   'P 1'
#
loop_
_entity.id
_entity.type
_entity.pdbx_description
1 polymer ?
#
loop_
_entity_poly.entity_id
_entity_poly.type
_entity_poly.pdbx_seq_one_letter_code
_entity_poly.pdbx_strand_id
1 'polypeptide(L)'
;MHQADYRAGREIRKRMRMDTVPDLVSDTSDTDDDMSNYTYESAYVHNYTEINNERTRIMNLVVQIVSETISLRHGTNQVSLQRFIQRILERSGLGMTRFLRGIAILQRSTSSDGIFQQILYSMMLSDGLPQDYNGWSRISGISSNRLQAEVHTFASQLGDLAVDDEQVWKLNQSIKSEVLKYVKVAREFC
;
A
#
# COMPACT_ATOMS: atom_id res chain seq x y z
N MET A 1 49.06 31.79 30.77
CA MET A 1 50.28 31.16 30.25
C MET A 1 49.88 30.12 29.21
N HIS A 2 50.45 30.28 28.01
CA HIS A 2 50.61 29.38 26.85
C HIS A 2 49.44 28.79 26.04
N GLN A 3 49.36 29.33 24.81
CA GLN A 3 48.93 28.75 23.54
C GLN A 3 49.82 27.60 23.04
N ALA A 4 49.22 26.67 22.27
CA ALA A 4 49.70 26.10 20.99
C ALA A 4 48.56 25.18 20.47
N ASP A 5 47.78 25.44 19.41
CA ASP A 5 48.01 25.66 17.97
C ASP A 5 48.60 24.49 17.15
N TYR A 6 48.03 24.34 15.94
CA TYR A 6 48.40 23.54 14.73
C TYR A 6 47.82 22.12 14.61
N ARG A 7 46.86 21.79 13.71
CA ARG A 7 46.69 21.89 12.23
C ARG A 7 47.15 20.65 11.44
N ALA A 8 46.28 20.28 10.48
CA ALA A 8 46.52 19.57 9.22
C ALA A 8 46.73 18.03 9.29
N GLY A 9 46.24 17.23 8.33
CA GLY A 9 45.73 17.57 7.01
C GLY A 9 45.05 16.40 6.28
N ARG A 10 44.26 16.77 5.26
CA ARG A 10 43.81 15.89 4.17
C ARG A 10 45.03 15.50 3.34
N GLU A 11 45.16 14.24 2.98
CA GLU A 11 45.89 13.86 1.77
C GLU A 11 45.07 12.92 0.90
N ILE A 12 44.76 13.47 -0.27
CA ILE A 12 44.25 12.85 -1.48
C ILE A 12 45.40 12.03 -2.09
N ARG A 13 45.18 10.77 -2.45
CA ARG A 13 46.03 10.06 -3.42
C ARG A 13 45.23 9.58 -4.61
N LYS A 14 45.20 10.44 -5.64
CA LYS A 14 45.21 10.01 -7.04
C LYS A 14 46.50 9.26 -7.32
N ARG A 15 46.43 8.07 -7.90
CA ARG A 15 47.47 7.54 -8.78
C ARG A 15 46.81 7.03 -10.06
N MET A 16 46.88 7.87 -11.09
CA MET A 16 46.89 7.45 -12.48
C MET A 16 48.14 6.60 -12.73
N ARG A 17 47.99 5.47 -13.43
CA ARG A 17 48.98 4.97 -14.38
C ARG A 17 48.23 4.50 -15.62
N MET A 18 48.44 5.22 -16.72
CA MET A 18 48.20 4.79 -18.09
C MET A 18 49.38 3.93 -18.58
N ASP A 19 49.18 3.34 -19.76
CA ASP A 19 50.07 2.54 -20.62
C ASP A 19 49.76 1.04 -20.48
N THR A 20 49.17 0.34 -21.47
CA THR A 20 49.35 0.43 -22.93
C THR A 20 48.12 -0.06 -23.70
N VAL A 21 47.85 0.60 -24.83
CA VAL A 21 46.90 0.25 -25.91
C VAL A 21 47.49 -0.89 -26.77
N PRO A 22 46.66 -1.68 -27.48
CA PRO A 22 46.96 -1.99 -28.87
C PRO A 22 45.87 -1.47 -29.81
N ASP A 23 46.36 -0.66 -30.74
CA ASP A 23 45.67 -0.08 -31.88
C ASP A 23 45.24 -1.18 -32.85
N LEU A 24 43.96 -1.24 -33.18
CA LEU A 24 43.45 -1.87 -34.40
C LEU A 24 42.19 -1.13 -34.83
N VAL A 25 42.40 -0.07 -35.60
CA VAL A 25 41.47 0.38 -36.64
C VAL A 25 40.95 -0.82 -37.43
N SER A 26 39.62 -0.91 -37.56
CA SER A 26 38.98 -1.53 -38.72
C SER A 26 37.87 -0.60 -39.19
N ASP A 27 38.11 0.06 -40.31
CA ASP A 27 37.08 0.58 -41.20
C ASP A 27 36.03 -0.51 -41.46
N THR A 28 34.77 -0.21 -41.18
CA THR A 28 33.62 -0.71 -41.94
C THR A 28 32.49 0.32 -41.88
N SER A 29 32.40 1.08 -42.96
CA SER A 29 31.21 1.45 -43.74
C SER A 29 29.92 1.90 -43.04
N ASP A 30 29.47 3.10 -43.44
CA ASP A 30 28.09 3.51 -43.69
C ASP A 30 27.04 2.40 -43.56
N THR A 31 26.20 2.53 -42.54
CA THR A 31 24.78 2.19 -42.61
C THR A 31 24.02 3.25 -41.85
N ASP A 32 23.36 4.14 -42.60
CA ASP A 32 22.12 4.77 -42.18
C ASP A 32 21.19 3.66 -41.66
N ASP A 33 20.97 3.57 -40.35
CA ASP A 33 19.89 2.78 -39.79
C ASP A 33 19.34 3.45 -38.52
N ASP A 34 18.29 4.20 -38.81
CA ASP A 34 16.98 4.10 -38.17
C ASP A 34 16.76 4.77 -36.80
N MET A 35 16.13 5.93 -36.90
CA MET A 35 15.29 6.55 -35.90
C MET A 35 14.16 5.60 -35.45
N SER A 36 14.44 4.68 -34.53
CA SER A 36 13.37 3.92 -33.88
C SER A 36 13.74 3.42 -32.49
N ASN A 37 13.90 4.32 -31.52
CA ASN A 37 13.96 3.90 -30.10
C ASN A 37 13.15 4.76 -29.13
N TYR A 38 12.26 5.63 -29.61
CA TYR A 38 11.37 6.43 -28.75
C TYR A 38 9.97 5.81 -28.53
N THR A 39 9.65 4.70 -29.20
CA THR A 39 8.33 4.06 -29.12
C THR A 39 8.26 2.93 -28.08
N TYR A 40 9.38 2.30 -27.71
CA TYR A 40 9.38 1.16 -26.80
C TYR A 40 9.23 1.56 -25.32
N GLU A 41 9.89 2.63 -24.88
CA GLU A 41 9.69 3.17 -23.52
C GLU A 41 8.30 3.79 -23.33
N SER A 42 7.74 4.40 -24.37
CA SER A 42 6.40 5.01 -24.32
C SER A 42 5.30 3.95 -24.15
N ALA A 43 5.32 2.85 -24.90
CA ALA A 43 4.31 1.80 -24.79
C ALA A 43 4.35 1.06 -23.44
N TYR A 44 5.54 0.84 -22.88
CA TYR A 44 5.70 0.19 -21.58
C TYR A 44 5.21 1.08 -20.44
N VAL A 45 5.59 2.37 -20.44
CA VAL A 45 5.14 3.36 -19.43
C VAL A 45 3.63 3.65 -19.55
N HIS A 46 3.08 3.69 -20.76
CA HIS A 46 1.63 3.87 -20.96
C HIS A 46 0.84 2.69 -20.39
N ASN A 47 1.28 1.45 -20.65
CA ASN A 47 0.64 0.24 -20.15
C ASN A 47 0.73 0.15 -18.60
N TYR A 48 1.87 0.52 -17.99
CA TYR A 48 1.98 0.58 -16.53
C TYR A 48 1.07 1.65 -15.89
N THR A 49 0.93 2.81 -16.54
CA THR A 49 0.08 3.89 -16.05
C THR A 49 -1.39 3.49 -16.11
N GLU A 50 -1.81 2.84 -17.21
CA GLU A 50 -3.17 2.34 -17.39
C GLU A 50 -3.53 1.24 -16.38
N ILE A 51 -2.63 0.25 -16.17
CA ILE A 51 -2.81 -0.81 -15.17
C ILE A 51 -2.92 -0.22 -13.76
N ASN A 52 -2.11 0.79 -13.42
CA ASN A 52 -2.16 1.42 -12.10
C ASN A 52 -3.45 2.24 -11.89
N ASN A 53 -3.92 2.92 -12.92
CA ASN A 53 -5.20 3.64 -12.89
C ASN A 53 -6.37 2.68 -12.71
N GLU A 54 -6.37 1.55 -13.42
CA GLU A 54 -7.41 0.53 -13.29
C GLU A 54 -7.40 -0.13 -11.91
N ARG A 55 -6.22 -0.47 -11.37
CA ARG A 55 -6.07 -0.97 -9.99
C ARG A 55 -6.63 0.02 -8.96
N THR A 56 -6.32 1.31 -9.12
CA THR A 56 -6.82 2.37 -8.22
C THR A 56 -8.33 2.49 -8.32
N ARG A 57 -8.90 2.44 -9.53
CA ARG A 57 -10.35 2.47 -9.75
C ARG A 57 -11.05 1.28 -9.10
N ILE A 58 -10.52 0.07 -9.29
CA ILE A 58 -11.06 -1.15 -8.67
C ILE A 58 -10.97 -1.04 -7.15
N MET A 59 -9.84 -0.61 -6.59
CA MET A 59 -9.71 -0.47 -5.14
C MET A 59 -10.71 0.54 -4.58
N ASN A 60 -10.94 1.66 -5.26
CA ASN A 60 -11.95 2.65 -4.87
C ASN A 60 -13.36 2.06 -4.86
N LEU A 61 -13.73 1.26 -5.87
CA LEU A 61 -15.01 0.55 -5.91
C LEU A 61 -15.13 -0.46 -4.76
N VAL A 62 -14.06 -1.21 -4.48
CA VAL A 62 -14.05 -2.15 -3.34
C VAL A 62 -14.28 -1.41 -2.03
N VAL A 63 -13.59 -0.29 -1.80
CA VAL A 63 -13.78 0.51 -0.59
C VAL A 63 -15.19 1.07 -0.52
N GLN A 64 -15.77 1.52 -1.63
CA GLN A 64 -17.16 1.98 -1.67
C GLN A 64 -18.15 0.86 -1.25
N ILE A 65 -18.04 -0.32 -1.85
CA ILE A 65 -18.90 -1.48 -1.57
C ILE A 65 -18.80 -1.92 -0.11
N VAL A 66 -17.56 -2.05 0.39
CA VAL A 66 -17.32 -2.41 1.80
C VAL A 66 -17.87 -1.35 2.73
N SER A 67 -17.70 -0.06 2.40
CA SER A 67 -18.19 1.03 3.23
C SER A 67 -19.72 1.08 3.28
N GLU A 68 -20.38 0.84 2.15
CA GLU A 68 -21.84 0.73 2.08
C GLU A 68 -22.34 -0.42 2.96
N THR A 69 -21.72 -1.60 2.83
CA THR A 69 -22.08 -2.79 3.61
C THR A 69 -21.97 -2.54 5.12
N ILE A 70 -20.86 -1.94 5.57
CA ILE A 70 -20.66 -1.60 6.98
C ILE A 70 -21.62 -0.49 7.42
N SER A 71 -21.82 0.54 6.60
CA SER A 71 -22.74 1.65 6.88
C SER A 71 -24.16 1.15 7.13
N LEU A 72 -24.66 0.25 6.28
CA LEU A 72 -25.99 -0.36 6.43
C LEU A 72 -26.11 -1.19 7.71
N ARG A 73 -25.07 -1.94 8.09
CA ARG A 73 -25.07 -2.76 9.30
C ARG A 73 -25.01 -1.94 10.59
N HIS A 74 -24.28 -0.82 10.57
CA HIS A 74 -23.95 -0.05 11.78
C HIS A 74 -24.61 1.34 11.84
N GLY A 75 -25.50 1.70 10.90
CA GLY A 75 -26.19 2.99 10.88
C GLY A 75 -25.24 4.20 10.82
N THR A 76 -24.08 4.05 10.18
CA THR A 76 -23.02 5.08 10.14
C THR A 76 -23.01 5.81 8.81
N ASN A 77 -22.57 7.08 8.78
CA ASN A 77 -22.43 7.83 7.53
C ASN A 77 -21.42 7.16 6.56
N GLN A 78 -21.92 6.69 5.42
CA GLN A 78 -21.14 5.99 4.40
C GLN A 78 -19.96 6.81 3.87
N VAL A 79 -20.14 8.10 3.62
CA VAL A 79 -19.10 8.98 3.05
C VAL A 79 -17.93 9.13 4.03
N SER A 80 -18.22 9.32 5.31
CA SER A 80 -17.19 9.39 6.36
C SER A 80 -16.44 8.07 6.50
N LEU A 81 -17.16 6.95 6.44
CA LEU A 81 -16.58 5.62 6.54
C LEU A 81 -15.65 5.32 5.34
N GLN A 82 -16.09 5.66 4.14
CA GLN A 82 -15.32 5.51 2.91
C GLN A 82 -14.02 6.30 2.97
N ARG A 83 -14.10 7.59 3.33
CA ARG A 83 -12.91 8.45 3.49
C ARG A 83 -11.95 7.93 4.54
N PHE A 84 -12.47 7.38 5.63
CA PHE A 84 -11.65 6.81 6.69
C PHE A 84 -10.91 5.55 6.23
N ILE A 85 -11.59 4.62 5.57
CA ILE A 85 -10.99 3.40 5.03
C ILE A 85 -9.95 3.74 3.95
N GLN A 86 -10.26 4.69 3.04
CA GLN A 86 -9.30 5.18 2.05
C GLN A 86 -8.03 5.71 2.72
N ARG A 87 -8.17 6.59 3.73
CA ARG A 87 -7.01 7.13 4.47
C ARG A 87 -6.18 6.03 5.13
N ILE A 88 -6.82 5.01 5.70
CA ILE A 88 -6.10 3.87 6.29
C ILE A 88 -5.27 3.18 5.21
N LEU A 89 -5.89 2.79 4.10
CA LEU A 89 -5.23 2.04 3.02
C LEU A 89 -4.07 2.82 2.40
N GLU A 90 -4.29 4.11 2.12
CA GLU A 90 -3.27 5.00 1.55
C GLU A 90 -2.03 5.13 2.44
N ARG A 91 -2.23 5.20 3.77
CA ARG A 91 -1.12 5.46 4.71
C ARG A 91 -0.47 4.20 5.28
N SER A 92 -1.23 3.12 5.38
CA SER A 92 -0.70 1.83 5.88
C SER A 92 -0.04 1.01 4.78
N GLY A 93 -0.39 1.25 3.51
CA GLY A 93 0.08 0.43 2.39
C GLY A 93 -0.46 -1.00 2.41
N LEU A 94 -1.58 -1.24 3.11
CA LEU A 94 -2.22 -2.54 3.18
C LEU A 94 -2.66 -3.01 1.79
N GLY A 95 -2.12 -4.17 1.36
CA GLY A 95 -2.61 -4.86 0.17
C GLY A 95 -3.99 -5.47 0.36
N MET A 96 -4.67 -5.78 -0.75
CA MET A 96 -6.04 -6.33 -0.76
C MET A 96 -6.20 -7.52 0.20
N THR A 97 -5.29 -8.48 0.20
CA THR A 97 -5.37 -9.67 1.07
C THR A 97 -5.43 -9.29 2.56
N ARG A 98 -4.58 -8.36 3.01
CA ARG A 98 -4.58 -7.92 4.42
C ARG A 98 -5.81 -7.07 4.74
N PHE A 99 -6.26 -6.24 3.80
CA PHE A 99 -7.53 -5.53 3.94
C PHE A 99 -8.69 -6.50 4.14
N LEU A 100 -8.81 -7.54 3.30
CA LEU A 100 -9.85 -8.56 3.43
C LEU A 100 -9.77 -9.35 4.73
N ARG A 101 -8.56 -9.68 5.19
CA ARG A 101 -8.35 -10.26 6.54
C ARG A 101 -8.86 -9.32 7.63
N GLY A 102 -8.60 -8.01 7.51
CA GLY A 102 -9.13 -7.00 8.42
C GLY A 102 -10.67 -6.98 8.41
N ILE A 103 -11.29 -7.07 7.24
CA ILE A 103 -12.76 -7.17 7.13
C ILE A 103 -13.29 -8.46 7.77
N ALA A 104 -12.63 -9.61 7.58
CA ALA A 104 -13.00 -10.85 8.26
C ALA A 104 -12.93 -10.72 9.79
N ILE A 105 -11.88 -10.08 10.32
CA ILE A 105 -11.75 -9.79 11.75
C ILE A 105 -12.88 -8.88 12.22
N LEU A 106 -13.17 -7.80 11.48
CA LEU A 106 -14.26 -6.87 11.78
C LEU A 106 -15.63 -7.55 11.82
N GLN A 107 -15.89 -8.51 10.93
CA GLN A 107 -17.17 -9.23 10.89
C GLN A 107 -17.44 -10.03 12.17
N ARG A 108 -16.38 -10.51 12.84
CA ARG A 108 -16.44 -11.24 14.11
C ARG A 108 -16.63 -10.32 15.32
N SER A 109 -16.32 -9.02 15.17
CA SER A 109 -16.46 -8.06 16.26
C SER A 109 -17.91 -7.92 16.69
N THR A 110 -18.13 -8.09 17.99
CA THR A 110 -19.37 -7.74 18.69
C THR A 110 -19.15 -6.57 19.64
N SER A 111 -18.00 -5.88 19.55
CA SER A 111 -17.68 -4.77 20.46
C SER A 111 -18.69 -3.63 20.32
N SER A 112 -18.98 -2.98 21.44
CA SER A 112 -19.77 -1.73 21.48
C SER A 112 -18.93 -0.50 21.14
N ASP A 113 -17.63 -0.65 20.93
CA ASP A 113 -16.74 0.45 20.53
C ASP A 113 -17.20 1.08 19.22
N GLY A 114 -16.82 2.33 18.96
CA GLY A 114 -17.18 2.99 17.71
C GLY A 114 -16.66 2.22 16.49
N ILE A 115 -17.46 2.14 15.42
CA ILE A 115 -17.13 1.38 14.21
C ILE A 115 -15.79 1.81 13.59
N PHE A 116 -15.43 3.09 13.72
CA PHE A 116 -14.14 3.60 13.24
C PHE A 116 -12.96 2.99 14.00
N GLN A 117 -13.07 2.85 15.33
CA GLN A 117 -12.07 2.17 16.14
C GLN A 117 -11.98 0.68 15.78
N GLN A 118 -13.13 0.01 15.63
CA GLN A 118 -13.15 -1.41 15.27
C GLN A 118 -12.51 -1.66 13.89
N ILE A 119 -12.78 -0.79 12.91
CA ILE A 119 -12.10 -0.82 11.61
C ILE A 119 -10.61 -0.63 11.79
N LEU A 120 -10.18 0.38 12.54
CA LEU A 120 -8.76 0.64 12.77
C LEU A 120 -8.06 -0.59 13.39
N TYR A 121 -8.60 -1.14 14.47
CA TYR A 121 -7.97 -2.25 15.18
C TYR A 121 -7.98 -3.54 14.35
N SER A 122 -9.06 -3.81 13.61
CA SER A 122 -9.10 -4.97 12.72
C SER A 122 -8.08 -4.89 11.59
N MET A 123 -7.84 -3.69 11.04
CA MET A 123 -6.79 -3.45 10.03
C MET A 123 -5.38 -3.56 10.63
N MET A 124 -5.19 -3.10 11.87
CA MET A 124 -3.92 -3.27 12.59
C MET A 124 -3.60 -4.75 12.85
N LEU A 125 -4.61 -5.53 13.24
CA LEU A 125 -4.46 -6.96 13.50
C LEU A 125 -4.17 -7.75 12.21
N SER A 126 -4.71 -7.31 11.07
CA SER A 126 -4.49 -7.98 9.78
C SER A 126 -3.15 -7.66 9.13
N ASP A 127 -2.46 -6.60 9.56
CA ASP A 127 -1.13 -6.23 9.03
C ASP A 127 -0.01 -7.19 9.48
N GLY A 128 -0.26 -7.96 10.54
CA GLY A 128 0.65 -8.96 11.10
C GLY A 128 1.50 -8.44 12.26
N LEU A 129 2.24 -9.35 12.91
CA LEU A 129 3.16 -9.06 14.01
C LEU A 129 4.61 -8.95 13.49
N PRO A 130 5.45 -8.05 14.04
CA PRO A 130 5.16 -7.10 15.12
C PRO A 130 4.35 -5.88 14.66
N GLN A 131 3.41 -5.40 15.49
CA GLN A 131 2.56 -4.26 15.15
C GLN A 131 3.32 -2.93 15.24
N ASP A 132 3.41 -2.20 14.12
CA ASP A 132 3.97 -0.84 14.07
C ASP A 132 3.01 0.19 14.68
N TYR A 133 2.89 0.19 16.01
CA TYR A 133 2.04 1.14 16.74
C TYR A 133 2.44 2.61 16.53
N ASN A 134 3.68 2.88 16.12
CA ASN A 134 4.13 4.25 15.82
C ASN A 134 3.59 4.70 14.45
N GLY A 135 3.66 3.84 13.43
CA GLY A 135 3.03 4.07 12.14
C GLY A 135 1.52 4.28 12.27
N TRP A 136 0.84 3.35 12.94
CA TRP A 136 -0.61 3.42 13.16
C TRP A 136 -1.04 4.61 14.03
N SER A 137 -0.19 5.07 14.95
CA SER A 137 -0.41 6.30 15.71
C SER A 137 -0.44 7.54 14.80
N ARG A 138 0.45 7.62 13.81
CA ARG A 138 0.46 8.73 12.83
C ARG A 138 -0.74 8.71 11.88
N ILE A 139 -1.32 7.54 11.63
CA ILE A 139 -2.51 7.38 10.78
C ILE A 139 -3.76 7.82 11.53
N SER A 140 -3.91 7.36 12.77
CA SER A 140 -5.13 7.53 13.58
C SER A 140 -5.14 8.80 14.44
N GLY A 141 -3.97 9.34 14.78
CA GLY A 141 -3.83 10.41 15.77
C GLY A 141 -3.95 9.92 17.23
N ILE A 142 -4.09 8.62 17.46
CA ILE A 142 -4.15 8.01 18.80
C ILE A 142 -2.72 7.69 19.23
N SER A 143 -2.36 7.91 20.50
CA SER A 143 -1.01 7.61 20.99
C SER A 143 -0.71 6.10 20.90
N SER A 144 0.54 5.74 20.62
CA SER A 144 0.95 4.34 20.45
C SER A 144 0.64 3.47 21.68
N ASN A 145 0.85 3.99 22.89
CA ASN A 145 0.52 3.27 24.13
C ASN A 145 -0.99 2.97 24.24
N ARG A 146 -1.82 3.93 23.83
CA ARG A 146 -3.28 3.77 23.85
C ARG A 146 -3.72 2.78 22.78
N LEU A 147 -3.18 2.89 21.57
CA LEU A 147 -3.43 1.91 20.50
C LEU A 147 -3.05 0.50 20.95
N GLN A 148 -1.88 0.34 21.57
CA GLN A 148 -1.44 -0.96 22.08
C GLN A 148 -2.44 -1.53 23.09
N ALA A 149 -2.84 -0.75 24.10
CA ALA A 149 -3.80 -1.20 25.11
C ALA A 149 -5.18 -1.54 24.52
N GLU A 150 -5.71 -0.67 23.64
CA GLU A 150 -7.04 -0.85 23.04
C GLU A 150 -7.06 -2.01 22.04
N VAL A 151 -6.03 -2.17 21.21
CA VAL A 151 -5.92 -3.31 20.27
C VAL A 151 -5.77 -4.62 21.01
N HIS A 152 -4.99 -4.69 22.08
CA HIS A 152 -4.90 -5.91 22.90
C HIS A 152 -6.25 -6.26 23.55
N THR A 153 -6.97 -5.25 24.05
CA THR A 153 -8.32 -5.45 24.60
C THR A 153 -9.27 -5.96 23.53
N PHE A 154 -9.31 -5.32 22.37
CA PHE A 154 -10.12 -5.73 21.22
C PHE A 154 -9.79 -7.15 20.75
N ALA A 155 -8.50 -7.47 20.61
CA ALA A 155 -8.02 -8.81 20.26
C ALA A 155 -8.47 -9.87 21.27
N SER A 156 -8.39 -9.58 22.57
CA SER A 156 -8.82 -10.50 23.62
C SER A 156 -10.32 -10.80 23.60
N GLN A 157 -11.15 -9.83 23.18
CA GLN A 157 -12.60 -9.99 23.05
C GLN A 157 -12.98 -10.87 21.85
N LEU A 158 -12.19 -10.82 20.77
CA LEU A 158 -12.40 -11.62 19.57
C LEU A 158 -12.03 -13.10 19.77
N GLY A 159 -11.13 -13.40 20.70
CA GLY A 159 -10.61 -14.74 20.91
C GLY A 159 -9.65 -15.16 19.80
N ASP A 160 -10.08 -16.10 18.94
CA ASP A 160 -9.24 -16.58 17.84
C ASP A 160 -9.16 -15.54 16.70
N LEU A 161 -7.95 -15.02 16.50
CA LEU A 161 -7.61 -14.06 15.46
C LEU A 161 -7.23 -14.72 14.13
N ALA A 162 -7.12 -16.06 14.08
CA ALA A 162 -6.80 -16.75 12.85
C ALA A 162 -7.89 -16.51 11.80
N VAL A 163 -7.49 -15.92 10.68
CA VAL A 163 -8.31 -15.82 9.47
C VAL A 163 -7.70 -16.76 8.46
N ASP A 164 -8.39 -17.87 8.18
CA ASP A 164 -7.97 -18.83 7.18
C ASP A 164 -8.08 -18.26 5.75
N ASP A 165 -7.36 -18.87 4.81
CA ASP A 165 -7.36 -18.41 3.43
C ASP A 165 -8.70 -18.69 2.72
N GLU A 166 -9.51 -19.63 3.21
CA GLU A 166 -10.84 -19.91 2.66
C GLU A 166 -11.81 -18.74 2.91
N GLN A 167 -11.79 -18.16 4.10
CA GLN A 167 -12.56 -16.97 4.47
C GLN A 167 -12.14 -15.77 3.62
N VAL A 168 -10.84 -15.55 3.46
CA VAL A 168 -10.32 -14.48 2.59
C VAL A 168 -10.76 -14.70 1.15
N TRP A 169 -10.70 -15.94 0.66
CA TRP A 169 -11.14 -16.30 -0.67
C TRP A 169 -12.64 -16.05 -0.86
N LYS A 170 -13.49 -16.47 0.08
CA LYS A 170 -14.95 -16.23 0.04
C LYS A 170 -15.28 -14.73 0.02
N LEU A 171 -14.61 -13.94 0.86
CA LEU A 171 -14.77 -12.48 0.85
C LEU A 171 -14.35 -11.88 -0.49
N ASN A 172 -13.21 -12.33 -1.04
CA ASN A 172 -12.72 -11.87 -2.33
C ASN A 172 -13.72 -12.21 -3.46
N GLN A 173 -14.30 -13.41 -3.47
CA GLN A 173 -15.32 -13.77 -4.47
C GLN A 173 -16.59 -12.94 -4.34
N SER A 174 -17.05 -12.72 -3.11
CA SER A 174 -18.23 -11.87 -2.84
C SER A 174 -18.01 -10.45 -3.35
N ILE A 175 -16.88 -9.84 -3.01
CA ILE A 175 -16.52 -8.48 -3.47
C ILE A 175 -16.36 -8.44 -4.99
N LYS A 176 -15.70 -9.42 -5.60
CA LYS A 176 -15.57 -9.50 -7.07
C LYS A 176 -16.93 -9.55 -7.75
N SER A 177 -17.82 -10.40 -7.26
CA SER A 177 -19.20 -10.50 -7.78
C SER A 177 -19.91 -9.16 -7.69
N GLU A 178 -19.75 -8.45 -6.57
CA GLU A 178 -20.38 -7.15 -6.37
C GLU A 178 -19.79 -6.08 -7.29
N VAL A 179 -18.46 -5.97 -7.38
CA VAL A 179 -17.76 -5.05 -8.30
C VAL A 179 -18.21 -5.27 -9.75
N LEU A 180 -18.37 -6.52 -10.19
CA LEU A 180 -18.81 -6.82 -11.55
C LEU A 180 -20.20 -6.27 -11.87
N LYS A 181 -21.11 -6.15 -10.88
CA LYS A 181 -22.42 -5.51 -11.09
C LYS A 181 -22.24 -4.04 -11.45
N TYR A 182 -21.41 -3.30 -10.70
CA TYR A 182 -21.16 -1.88 -10.97
C TYR A 182 -20.46 -1.64 -12.31
N VAL A 183 -19.50 -2.50 -12.68
CA VAL A 183 -18.81 -2.41 -13.98
C VAL A 183 -19.75 -2.70 -15.14
N LYS A 184 -20.62 -3.71 -15.02
CA LYS A 184 -21.62 -4.02 -16.05
C LYS A 184 -22.60 -2.86 -16.24
N VAL A 185 -23.15 -2.35 -15.13
CA VAL A 185 -24.05 -1.18 -15.15
C VAL A 185 -23.35 -0.01 -15.86
N ALA A 186 -22.11 0.32 -15.52
CA ALA A 186 -21.39 1.41 -16.18
C ALA A 186 -21.22 1.21 -17.71
N ARG A 187 -21.03 -0.03 -18.18
CA ARG A 187 -20.92 -0.36 -19.61
C ARG A 187 -22.25 -0.26 -20.36
N GLU A 188 -23.38 -0.44 -19.70
CA GLU A 188 -24.71 -0.32 -20.31
C GLU A 188 -25.12 1.15 -20.55
N PHE A 189 -24.44 2.10 -19.91
CA PHE A 189 -24.70 3.54 -20.04
C PHE A 189 -23.64 4.30 -20.86
N CYS A 190 -22.63 3.61 -21.39
CA CYS A 190 -21.59 4.16 -22.28
C CYS A 190 -21.79 3.64 -23.69
#